data_AF-A0A2V6K8I2-F1
#
_entry.id   AF-A0A2V6K8I2-F1
#
_cell.length_a   1.000
_cell.length_b   1.000
_cell.length_c   1.000
_cell.angle_alpha   90.00
_cell.angle_beta   90.00
_cell.angle_gamma   90.00
#
_symmetry.space_group_name_H-M   'P 1'
#
loop_
_entity.id
_entity.type
_entity.pdbx_description
1 polymer ?
#
loop_
_entity_poly.entity_id
_entity_poly.type
_entity_poly.pdbx_seq_one_letter_code
_entity_poly.pdbx_strand_id
1 'polypeptide(L)'
;SGPRMTPRQIVSQIKPLIADWKFDFISMGFPSPVLDGRIASEPKHLGSGWVGFNFEKALGKPVRMINDAAMQALGSYRGGRMLFL
;
A
#
# COMPACT_ATOMS: atom_id res chain seq x y z
N SER A 1 0.13 -10.45 -9.43
CA SER A 1 -0.40 -10.97 -8.14
C SER A 1 -1.65 -11.81 -8.43
N GLY A 2 -2.13 -12.60 -7.47
CA GLY A 2 -3.32 -13.44 -7.66
C GLY A 2 -4.10 -13.64 -6.36
N PRO A 3 -5.24 -14.36 -6.40
CA PRO A 3 -6.21 -14.45 -5.30
C PRO A 3 -5.70 -15.14 -4.03
N ARG A 4 -4.47 -15.67 -4.05
CA ARG A 4 -3.80 -16.27 -2.88
C ARG A 4 -2.70 -15.40 -2.29
N MET A 5 -2.47 -14.22 -2.84
CA MET A 5 -1.42 -13.32 -2.36
C MET A 5 -1.81 -12.77 -0.98
N THR A 6 -0.92 -12.93 -0.01
CA THR A 6 -1.07 -12.42 1.36
C THR A 6 -0.09 -11.26 1.61
N PRO A 7 -0.35 -10.43 2.63
CA PRO A 7 0.59 -9.35 2.95
C PRO A 7 1.98 -9.85 3.33
N ARG A 8 2.08 -11.00 4.03
CA ARG A 8 3.38 -11.60 4.38
C ARG A 8 4.20 -11.99 3.15
N GLN A 9 3.54 -12.55 2.12
CA GLN A 9 4.19 -12.91 0.86
C GLN A 9 4.67 -11.68 0.10
N ILE A 10 3.90 -10.57 0.11
CA ILE A 10 4.37 -9.31 -0.46
C ILE A 10 5.59 -8.80 0.31
N VAL A 11 5.54 -8.76 1.64
CA VAL A 11 6.68 -8.30 2.45
C VAL A 11 7.93 -9.14 2.20
N SER A 12 7.82 -10.47 2.09
CA SER A 12 8.96 -11.34 1.79
C SER A 12 9.55 -11.09 0.39
N GLN A 13 8.73 -10.67 -0.57
CA GLN A 13 9.19 -10.32 -1.91
C GLN A 13 9.80 -8.91 -1.96
N ILE A 14 9.24 -7.94 -1.22
CA ILE A 14 9.73 -6.55 -1.21
C ILE A 14 11.10 -6.44 -0.54
N LYS A 15 11.29 -7.06 0.63
CA LYS A 15 12.51 -6.92 1.43
C LYS A 15 13.83 -7.09 0.65
N PRO A 16 14.02 -8.17 -0.15
CA PRO A 16 15.27 -8.33 -0.90
C PRO A 16 15.43 -7.28 -2.02
N LEU A 17 14.33 -6.77 -2.60
CA LEU A 17 14.38 -5.80 -3.70
C LEU A 17 14.84 -4.41 -3.26
N ILE A 18 14.62 -4.07 -1.99
CA ILE A 18 14.93 -2.77 -1.42
C ILE A 18 16.11 -2.83 -0.43
N ALA A 19 16.81 -3.96 -0.34
CA ALA A 19 17.82 -4.21 0.69
C ALA A 19 18.95 -3.18 0.66
N ASP A 20 19.36 -2.75 -0.53
CA ASP A 20 20.46 -1.81 -0.74
C ASP A 20 20.00 -0.35 -0.87
N TRP A 21 18.70 -0.11 -0.74
CA TRP A 21 18.14 1.24 -0.93
C TRP A 21 18.26 2.06 0.35
N LYS A 22 18.65 3.33 0.21
CA LYS A 22 18.63 4.30 1.30
C LYS A 22 17.36 5.13 1.23
N PHE A 23 16.48 4.96 2.22
CA PHE A 23 15.23 5.71 2.34
C PHE A 23 14.75 5.73 3.80
N ASP A 24 13.99 6.77 4.12
CA ASP A 24 13.50 7.03 5.48
C ASP A 24 12.05 6.57 5.69
N PHE A 25 11.22 6.65 4.64
CA PHE A 25 9.77 6.43 4.72
C PHE A 25 9.27 5.59 3.53
N ILE A 26 8.16 4.89 3.74
CA ILE A 26 7.47 4.12 2.70
C ILE A 26 6.07 4.72 2.50
N SER A 27 5.70 4.96 1.25
CA SER A 27 4.33 5.31 0.86
C SER A 27 3.76 4.19 -0.02
N MET A 28 2.56 3.74 0.26
CA MET A 28 1.91 2.63 -0.45
C MET A 28 0.51 3.00 -0.94
N GLY A 29 0.26 2.74 -2.22
CA GLY A 29 -1.08 2.73 -2.79
C GLY A 29 -1.63 1.31 -2.71
N PHE A 30 -2.85 1.14 -2.21
CA PHE A 30 -3.44 -0.18 -2.00
C PHE A 30 -4.80 -0.34 -2.69
N PRO A 31 -5.09 -1.49 -3.35
CA PRO A 31 -6.32 -1.73 -4.11
C PRO A 31 -7.48 -2.15 -3.18
N SER A 32 -7.73 -1.34 -2.15
CA SER A 32 -8.84 -1.48 -1.21
C SER A 32 -9.16 -0.12 -0.59
N PRO A 33 -10.34 0.10 0.00
CA PRO A 33 -10.58 1.25 0.86
C PRO A 33 -9.55 1.34 1.98
N VAL A 34 -8.97 2.52 2.13
CA VAL A 34 -8.01 2.85 3.20
C VAL A 34 -8.58 3.97 4.04
N LEU A 35 -8.70 3.74 5.34
CA LEU A 35 -9.19 4.70 6.32
C LEU A 35 -8.11 4.91 7.37
N ASP A 36 -7.75 6.16 7.66
CA ASP A 36 -6.68 6.53 8.62
C ASP A 36 -5.37 5.73 8.43
N GLY A 37 -4.97 5.54 7.17
CA GLY A 37 -3.75 4.81 6.81
C GLY A 37 -3.83 3.28 6.99
N ARG A 38 -5.02 2.72 7.24
CA ARG A 38 -5.25 1.28 7.43
C ARG A 38 -6.21 0.72 6.39
N ILE A 39 -5.94 -0.50 5.94
CA ILE A 39 -6.83 -1.23 5.03
C ILE A 39 -8.13 -1.53 5.78
N ALA A 40 -9.24 -0.98 5.29
CA ALA A 40 -10.54 -1.05 5.97
C ALA A 40 -11.34 -2.31 5.60
N SER A 41 -11.08 -2.89 4.43
CA SER A 41 -11.72 -4.14 4.00
C SER A 41 -10.76 -5.02 3.21
N GLU A 42 -11.04 -6.32 3.20
CA GLU A 42 -10.24 -7.27 2.44
C GLU A 42 -10.37 -6.99 0.92
N PRO A 43 -9.25 -6.94 0.19
CA PRO A 43 -9.25 -6.72 -1.26
C PRO A 43 -9.91 -7.89 -2.00
N LYS A 44 -10.74 -7.59 -3.01
CA LYS A 44 -11.51 -8.60 -3.77
C LYS A 44 -10.68 -9.60 -4.56
N HIS A 45 -9.44 -9.23 -4.93
CA HIS A 45 -8.61 -9.97 -5.89
C HIS A 45 -7.30 -10.48 -5.29
N LEU A 46 -7.11 -10.35 -3.98
CA LEU A 46 -5.95 -10.91 -3.27
C LEU A 46 -6.46 -11.92 -2.22
N GLY A 47 -5.52 -12.61 -1.58
CA GLY A 47 -5.84 -13.47 -0.44
C GLY A 47 -6.29 -12.64 0.77
N SER A 48 -6.49 -13.30 1.91
CA SER A 48 -6.93 -12.63 3.13
C SER A 48 -5.79 -12.16 4.04
N GLY A 49 -6.16 -11.41 5.07
CA GLY A 49 -5.27 -11.02 6.17
C GLY A 49 -4.65 -9.64 5.99
N TRP A 50 -5.21 -8.82 5.09
CA TRP A 50 -4.75 -7.46 4.84
C TRP A 50 -5.27 -6.48 5.88
N VAL A 51 -6.51 -6.67 6.34
CA VAL A 51 -7.10 -5.85 7.41
C VAL A 51 -6.31 -6.08 8.70
N GLY A 52 -5.87 -4.98 9.33
CA GLY A 52 -5.08 -5.03 10.57
C GLY A 52 -3.62 -5.45 10.40
N PHE A 53 -3.15 -5.74 9.18
CA PHE A 53 -1.74 -6.07 8.97
C PHE A 53 -0.85 -4.83 9.20
N ASN A 54 0.14 -4.96 10.08
CA ASN A 54 1.06 -3.86 10.39
C ASN A 54 2.28 -3.88 9.47
N PHE A 55 2.21 -3.11 8.38
CA PHE A 55 3.31 -2.96 7.42
C PHE A 55 4.53 -2.24 8.00
N GLU A 56 4.35 -1.29 8.91
CA GLU A 56 5.47 -0.59 9.56
C GLU A 56 6.36 -1.57 10.30
N LYS A 57 5.76 -2.42 11.13
CA LYS A 57 6.46 -3.49 11.84
C LYS A 57 7.07 -4.51 10.88
N ALA A 58 6.36 -4.84 9.81
CA ALA A 58 6.81 -5.87 8.87
C ALA A 58 8.01 -5.41 8.01
N LEU A 59 8.03 -4.14 7.59
CA LEU A 59 9.07 -3.55 6.73
C LEU A 59 10.17 -2.82 7.51
N GLY A 60 9.95 -2.50 8.79
CA GLY A 60 10.95 -1.87 9.66
C GLY A 60 11.16 -0.38 9.41
N LYS A 61 10.22 0.28 8.72
CA LYS A 61 10.24 1.70 8.37
C LYS A 61 8.84 2.28 8.58
N PRO A 62 8.67 3.58 8.86
CA PRO A 62 7.35 4.18 8.93
C PRO A 62 6.64 4.10 7.57
N VAL A 63 5.35 3.80 7.58
CA VAL A 63 4.55 3.50 6.39
C VAL A 63 3.31 4.37 6.39
N ARG A 64 3.08 5.09 5.29
CA ARG A 64 1.79 5.71 4.99
C ARG A 64 1.11 4.97 3.85
N MET A 65 -0.19 4.79 4.00
CA MET A 65 -0.99 4.07 3.02
C MET A 65 -2.22 4.89 2.65
N ILE A 66 -2.55 4.87 1.36
CA ILE A 66 -3.75 5.45 0.79
C ILE A 66 -4.30 4.50 -0.27
N ASN A 67 -5.54 4.72 -0.70
CA ASN A 67 -6.07 4.01 -1.86
C ASN A 67 -5.16 4.26 -3.09
N ASP A 68 -4.99 3.24 -3.93
CA ASP A 68 -4.16 3.28 -5.13
C ASP A 68 -4.60 4.35 -6.14
N ALA A 69 -5.90 4.44 -6.46
CA ALA A 69 -6.42 5.49 -7.33
C ALA A 69 -6.23 6.88 -6.70
N ALA A 70 -6.41 7.03 -5.38
CA ALA A 70 -6.12 8.28 -4.67
C ALA A 70 -4.63 8.65 -4.73
N MET A 71 -3.72 7.68 -4.67
CA MET A 71 -2.27 7.91 -4.82
C MET A 71 -1.94 8.43 -6.22
N GLN A 72 -2.51 7.81 -7.24
CA GLN A 72 -2.30 8.24 -8.63
C GLN A 72 -2.92 9.62 -8.88
N ALA A 73 -4.10 9.90 -8.32
CA ALA A 73 -4.71 11.22 -8.33
C ALA A 73 -3.80 12.27 -7.71
N LEU A 74 -3.28 12.01 -6.51
CA LEU A 74 -2.37 12.91 -5.81
C LEU A 74 -1.11 13.20 -6.63
N GLY A 75 -0.52 12.17 -7.25
CA GLY A 75 0.67 12.32 -8.10
C GLY A 75 0.41 13.08 -9.41
N SER A 76 -0.85 13.07 -9.89
CA SER A 76 -1.25 13.71 -11.15
C SER A 76 -1.77 15.14 -10.98
N TYR A 77 -2.03 15.57 -9.74
CA TYR A 77 -2.66 16.86 -9.48
C TYR A 77 -1.74 18.04 -9.83
N ARG A 78 -2.26 18.99 -10.62
CA ARG A 78 -1.55 20.21 -11.06
C ARG A 78 -2.23 21.52 -10.63
N GLY A 79 -3.24 21.45 -9.77
CA GLY A 79 -4.00 22.61 -9.28
C GLY A 79 -5.48 22.59 -9.68
N GLY A 80 -6.27 23.50 -9.11
CA GLY A 80 -7.71 23.63 -9.39
C GLY A 80 -8.55 22.48 -8.82
N ARG A 81 -9.56 22.03 -9.57
CA ARG A 81 -10.44 20.92 -9.19
C ARG A 81 -10.17 19.75 -10.12
N MET A 82 -10.00 18.55 -9.56
CA MET A 82 -9.67 17.35 -10.32
C MET A 82 -10.56 16.19 -9.89
N LEU A 83 -11.11 15.49 -10.89
CA LEU A 83 -11.66 14.15 -10.76
C LEU A 83 -10.65 13.18 -11.35
N PHE A 84 -10.43 12.03 -10.71
CA PHE A 84 -9.50 11.00 -11.14
C PHE A 84 -10.25 9.66 -11.26
N LEU A 85 -10.10 8.99 -12.41
CA LEU A 85 -10.82 7.77 -12.78
C LEU A 85 -9.92 6.86 -13.62
#